data_AF-A0A401HPQ4-F1
#
_entry.id   AF-A0A401HPQ4-F1
#
_cell.length_a   1.000
_cell.length_b   1.000
_cell.length_c   1.000
_cell.angle_alpha   90.00
_cell.angle_beta   90.00
_cell.angle_gamma   90.00
#
_symmetry.space_group_name_H-M   'P 1'
#
loop_
_entity.id
_entity.type
_entity.pdbx_description
1 polymer ?
#
loop_
_entity_poly.entity_id
_entity_poly.type
_entity_poly.pdbx_seq_one_letter_code
_entity_poly.pdbx_strand_id
1 'polypeptide(L)' 'MVGMIKIYRISGKILSKEEPMFFRKEYRALKKEDALEYLYSEMGSKHHVKRTLIKIEKIEEISEDEVTDPILQSIIRMY' A
#
# COMPACT_ATOMS: atom_id res chain seq x y z
N MET A 1 20.52 -12.36 -8.22
CA MET A 1 19.15 -12.92 -8.30
C MET A 1 18.19 -11.76 -8.19
N VAL A 2 17.55 -11.37 -9.27
CA VAL A 2 16.50 -10.34 -9.22
C VAL A 2 15.23 -11.06 -8.74
N GLY A 3 14.69 -10.65 -7.59
CA GLY A 3 13.45 -11.23 -7.08
C GLY A 3 12.28 -10.91 -8.02
N MET A 4 11.25 -11.75 -8.02
CA MET A 4 10.02 -11.47 -8.77
C MET A 4 9.26 -10.33 -8.09
N ILE A 5 8.87 -9.31 -8.86
CA ILE A 5 8.02 -8.22 -8.37
C ILE A 5 6.62 -8.78 -8.14
N LYS A 6 6.09 -8.52 -6.95
CA LYS A 6 4.73 -8.88 -6.52
C LYS A 6 3.92 -7.62 -6.27
N ILE A 7 2.61 -7.78 -6.16
CA ILE A 7 1.70 -6.69 -5.80
C ILE A 7 1.13 -6.99 -4.41
N TYR A 8 1.27 -6.02 -3.51
CA TYR A 8 0.74 -6.11 -2.17
C TYR A 8 -0.38 -5.10 -1.99
N ARG A 9 -1.56 -5.58 -1.61
CA ARG A 9 -2.65 -4.74 -1.14
C ARG A 9 -2.59 -4.64 0.37
N ILE A 10 -2.53 -3.42 0.86
CA ILE A 10 -2.51 -3.10 2.28
C ILE A 10 -3.77 -2.33 2.62
N SER A 11 -4.54 -2.88 3.55
CA SER A 11 -5.75 -2.28 4.09
C SER A 11 -5.57 -2.00 5.57
N GLY A 12 -6.12 -0.88 6.02
CA GLY A 12 -6.07 -0.52 7.43
C GLY A 12 -6.75 0.80 7.69
N LYS A 13 -6.38 1.42 8.81
CA LYS A 13 -6.96 2.68 9.25
C LYS A 13 -5.93 3.61 9.87
N ILE A 14 -6.22 4.89 9.77
CA ILE A 14 -5.50 5.97 10.43
C ILE A 14 -6.33 6.38 11.65
N LEU A 15 -5.73 6.27 12.83
CA LEU A 15 -6.36 6.71 14.07
C LEU A 15 -6.40 8.23 14.13
N SER A 16 -7.58 8.77 14.38
CA SER A 16 -7.83 10.20 14.61
C SER A 16 -8.51 10.39 15.97
N LYS A 17 -8.73 11.63 16.40
CA LYS A 17 -9.50 11.93 17.62
C LYS A 17 -11.00 11.70 17.45
N GLU A 18 -11.46 11.72 16.21
CA GLU A 18 -12.84 11.48 15.82
C GLU A 18 -12.95 10.02 15.37
N GLU A 19 -13.46 9.80 14.17
CA GLU A 19 -13.55 8.47 13.56
C GLU A 19 -12.23 8.07 12.86
N PRO A 20 -11.85 6.79 12.90
CA PRO A 20 -10.71 6.30 12.15
C PRO A 20 -10.98 6.37 10.64
N MET A 21 -10.00 6.84 9.89
CA MET A 21 -10.07 6.88 8.43
C MET A 21 -9.52 5.59 7.84
N PHE A 22 -10.34 4.85 7.10
CA PHE A 22 -9.90 3.62 6.43
C PHE A 22 -9.15 3.94 5.14
N PHE A 23 -8.13 3.14 4.85
CA PHE A 23 -7.39 3.21 3.60
C PHE A 23 -7.18 1.81 3.02
N ARG A 24 -7.04 1.78 1.69
CA ARG A 24 -6.59 0.64 0.92
C ARG A 24 -5.60 1.13 -0.12
N LYS A 25 -4.41 0.54 -0.16
CA LYS A 25 -3.32 0.92 -1.05
C LYS A 25 -2.68 -0.30 -1.65
N GLU A 26 -2.25 -0.20 -2.90
CA GLU A 26 -1.65 -1.28 -3.67
C GLU A 26 -0.25 -0.86 -4.09
N TYR A 27 0.76 -1.68 -3.79
CA TYR A 27 2.16 -1.38 -4.06
C TYR A 27 2.84 -2.55 -4.77
N ARG A 28 3.65 -2.24 -5.79
CA ARG A 28 4.59 -3.19 -6.39
C ARG A 28 5.86 -3.23 -5.55
N ALA A 29 6.24 -4.43 -5.11
CA ALA A 29 7.45 -4.62 -4.29
C ALA A 29 8.01 -6.05 -4.43
N LEU A 30 9.28 -6.23 -4.09
CA LEU A 30 9.92 -7.55 -4.08
C LEU A 30 9.50 -8.38 -2.86
N LYS A 31 9.23 -7.70 -1.75
CA LYS A 31 8.79 -8.28 -0.48
C LYS A 31 7.82 -7.36 0.24
N LYS A 32 7.08 -7.94 1.18
CA LYS A 32 6.04 -7.27 1.97
C LYS A 32 6.57 -6.05 2.73
N GLU A 33 7.79 -6.13 3.26
CA GLU A 33 8.41 -5.08 4.05
C GLU A 33 8.66 -3.80 3.23
N ASP A 34 9.02 -3.95 1.95
CA ASP A 34 9.24 -2.80 1.07
C ASP A 34 7.91 -2.10 0.78
N ALA A 35 6.82 -2.86 0.57
CA ALA A 35 5.47 -2.32 0.41
C ALA A 35 5.01 -1.55 1.66
N LEU A 36 5.37 -2.02 2.85
CA LEU A 36 5.08 -1.32 4.10
C LEU A 36 5.84 0.00 4.22
N GLU A 37 7.14 0.02 3.87
CA GLU A 37 7.91 1.26 3.88
C GLU A 37 7.40 2.27 2.86
N TYR A 38 6.97 1.82 1.66
CA TYR A 38 6.29 2.71 0.70
C TYR A 38 5.00 3.30 1.27
N LEU A 39 4.16 2.49 1.92
CA LEU A 39 2.95 2.97 2.58
C LEU A 39 3.28 4.04 3.63
N TYR A 40 4.23 3.77 4.52
CA TYR A 40 4.59 4.72 5.57
C TYR A 40 5.18 6.01 5.02
N SER A 41 6.01 5.93 3.98
CA SER A 41 6.56 7.10 3.30
C SER A 41 5.47 7.94 2.63
N GLU A 42 4.55 7.29 1.90
CA GLU A 42 3.43 7.97 1.25
C GLU A 42 2.50 8.65 2.25
N MET A 43 2.10 7.95 3.32
CA MET A 43 1.21 8.48 4.35
C MET A 43 1.87 9.63 5.14
N GLY A 44 3.17 9.53 5.41
CA GLY A 44 3.92 10.59 6.07
C GLY A 44 4.12 11.83 5.17
N SER A 45 4.43 11.63 3.89
CA SER A 45 4.77 12.73 2.98
C SER A 45 3.54 13.44 2.40
N LYS A 46 2.52 12.69 1.95
CA LYS A 46 1.36 13.28 1.27
C LYS A 46 0.26 13.68 2.26
N HIS A 47 0.11 12.92 3.34
CA HIS A 47 -1.00 13.07 4.28
C HIS A 47 -0.55 13.58 5.65
N HIS A 48 0.76 13.78 5.88
CA HIS A 48 1.33 14.23 7.15
C HIS A 48 0.94 13.36 8.35
N VAL A 49 0.72 12.06 8.13
CA VAL A 49 0.30 11.11 9.15
C VAL A 49 1.51 10.48 9.83
N LYS A 50 1.54 10.50 11.17
CA LYS A 50 2.57 9.81 11.95
C LYS A 50 2.42 8.29 11.83
N ARG A 51 3.53 7.57 11.65
CA ARG A 51 3.54 6.09 11.57
C ARG A 51 2.80 5.40 12.73
N THR A 52 2.86 5.97 13.94
CA THR A 52 2.19 5.43 15.13
C THR A 52 0.66 5.44 15.07
N LEU A 53 0.07 6.30 14.23
CA LEU A 53 -1.38 6.40 14.02
C LEU A 53 -1.89 5.45 12.94
N ILE A 54 -0.99 4.88 12.13
CA ILE A 54 -1.35 3.96 11.04
C ILE A 54 -1.47 2.55 11.62
N LYS A 55 -2.67 1.98 11.55
CA LYS A 55 -2.97 0.60 11.95
C LYS A 55 -3.25 -0.23 10.72
N ILE A 56 -2.40 -1.21 10.50
CA ILE A 56 -2.53 -2.13 9.36
C ILE A 56 -3.39 -3.30 9.80
N GLU A 57 -4.45 -3.56 9.06
CA GLU A 57 -5.43 -4.60 9.37
C GLU A 57 -5.20 -5.84 8.50
N LYS A 58 -4.87 -5.65 7.22
CA LYS A 58 -4.60 -6.76 6.30
C LYS A 58 -3.51 -6.41 5.31
N ILE A 59 -2.68 -7.38 5.01
CA ILE A 59 -1.72 -7.32 3.91
C ILE A 59 -1.84 -8.62 3.13
N GLU A 60 -2.14 -8.51 1.85
CA GLU A 60 -2.35 -9.63 0.94
C GLU A 60 -1.52 -9.43 -0.32
N GLU A 61 -0.93 -10.51 -0.82
CA GLU A 61 -0.35 -10.54 -2.17
C GLU A 61 -1.49 -10.79 -3.15
N ILE A 62 -1.60 -9.97 -4.18
CA ILE A 62 -2.68 -10.03 -5.19
C ILE A 62 -2.10 -10.19 -6.59
N SER A 63 -2.90 -10.72 -7.49
CA SER A 63 -2.57 -10.85 -8.91
C SER A 63 -2.76 -9.51 -9.64
N GLU A 64 -2.17 -9.37 -10.83
CA GLU A 64 -2.30 -8.16 -11.66
C GLU A 64 -3.75 -7.87 -12.06
N ASP A 65 -4.55 -8.91 -12.34
CA ASP A 65 -5.98 -8.82 -12.65
C ASP A 65 -6.83 -8.31 -11.49
N GLU A 66 -6.35 -8.45 -10.25
CA GLU A 66 -7.10 -8.03 -9.06
C GLU A 66 -6.84 -6.57 -8.68
N VAL A 67 -5.87 -5.91 -9.32
CA VAL A 67 -5.48 -4.52 -9.04
C VAL A 67 -6.66 -3.59 -9.32
N THR A 68 -6.92 -2.69 -8.37
CA THR A 68 -8.02 -1.72 -8.46
C THR A 68 -7.54 -0.28 -8.60
N ASP A 69 -6.28 0.00 -8.30
CA ASP A 69 -5.69 1.32 -8.51
C ASP A 69 -5.45 1.60 -10.02
N PRO A 70 -6.10 2.61 -10.63
CA PRO A 70 -6.02 2.84 -12.07
C PRO A 70 -4.63 3.30 -12.53
N ILE A 71 -3.87 3.96 -11.65
CA ILE A 71 -2.49 4.39 -11.94
C ILE A 71 -1.60 3.16 -11.98
N LEU A 72 -1.75 2.25 -11.01
CA LEU A 72 -0.99 1.01 -10.94
C LEU A 72 -1.32 0.07 -12.10
N GLN A 73 -2.59 -0.04 -12.48
CA GLN A 73 -3.01 -0.76 -13.69
C GLN A 73 -2.33 -0.22 -14.95
N SER A 74 -2.23 1.12 -15.06
CA SER A 74 -1.56 1.76 -16.19
C SER A 74 -0.07 1.42 -16.22
N ILE A 75 0.60 1.45 -15.05
CA ILE A 75 2.03 1.11 -14.94
C ILE A 75 2.27 -0.37 -15.28
N ILE A 76 1.37 -1.27 -14.87
CA ILE A 76 1.47 -2.70 -15.19
C ILE A 76 1.37 -2.92 -16.70
N ARG A 77 0.39 -2.30 -17.36
CA ARG A 77 0.14 -2.46 -18.81
C ARG A 77 1.22 -1.84 -19.71
N MET A 78 2.07 -0.98 -19.17
CA MET A 78 3.06 -0.23 -19.93
C MET A 78 4.38 -1.00 -20.13
N TYR A 79 4.52 -2.17 -19.49
CA TYR A 79 5.61 -3.12 -19.64
C TYR A 79 5.07 -4.47 -20.11
#